data_AF-A0A1Q8YEP0-F1
#
_entry.id   AF-A0A1Q8YEP0-F1
#
_cell.length_a   1.000
_cell.length_b   1.000
_cell.length_c   1.000
_cell.angle_alpha   90.00
_cell.angle_beta   90.00
_cell.angle_gamma   90.00
#
_symmetry.space_group_name_H-M   'P 1'
#
loop_
_entity.id
_entity.type
_entity.pdbx_description
1 polymer ?
#
loop_
_entity_poly.entity_id
_entity_poly.type
_entity_poly.pdbx_seq_one_letter_code
_entity_poly.pdbx_strand_id
1 'polypeptide(L)'
;MKQVQRGFTLIELVMVIVILGVLAAVALPKFVDLKGDAQTAAVQGVAGGISSASSINYAARSVTTANGTATANISCQDAATAILQGGLPSGYKMEAGNVGAAGVSTNCTVQQTDGGKTATAVIVGI
;
A
#
# COMPACT_ATOMS: atom_id res chain seq x y z
N MET A 1 -31.82 52.77 -17.08
CA MET A 1 -32.73 51.66 -16.69
C MET A 1 -32.15 50.99 -15.46
N LYS A 2 -32.91 50.94 -14.35
CA LYS A 2 -32.43 50.43 -13.06
C LYS A 2 -32.58 48.90 -13.08
N GLN A 3 -31.47 48.17 -13.13
CA GLN A 3 -31.48 46.70 -13.11
C GLN A 3 -32.00 46.23 -11.74
N VAL A 4 -33.10 45.47 -11.74
CA VAL A 4 -33.65 44.86 -10.53
C VAL A 4 -32.76 43.67 -10.17
N GLN A 5 -32.03 43.73 -9.06
CA GLN A 5 -31.37 42.55 -8.52
C GLN A 5 -32.44 41.53 -8.12
N ARG A 6 -32.55 40.44 -8.88
CA ARG A 6 -33.31 39.26 -8.48
C ARG A 6 -32.50 38.53 -7.41
N GLY A 7 -32.97 38.60 -6.16
CA GLY A 7 -32.42 37.78 -5.07
C GLY A 7 -32.72 36.29 -5.29
N PHE A 8 -31.89 35.44 -4.70
CA PHE A 8 -32.06 33.98 -4.72
C PHE A 8 -33.30 33.59 -3.88
N THR A 9 -34.11 32.64 -4.35
CA THR A 9 -35.29 32.20 -3.61
C THR A 9 -34.91 31.17 -2.54
N LEU A 10 -35.64 31.14 -1.42
CA LEU A 10 -35.42 30.12 -0.38
C LEU A 10 -35.65 28.70 -0.92
N ILE A 11 -36.58 28.54 -1.86
CA ILE A 11 -36.86 27.22 -2.46
C ILE A 11 -35.71 26.73 -3.33
N GLU A 12 -35.00 27.62 -4.05
CA GLU A 12 -33.80 27.25 -4.79
C GLU A 12 -32.69 26.78 -3.85
N LEU A 13 -32.53 27.42 -2.68
CA LEU A 13 -31.53 26.97 -1.71
C LEU A 13 -31.89 25.59 -1.15
N VAL A 14 -33.16 25.37 -0.81
CA VAL A 14 -33.65 24.11 -0.26
C VAL A 14 -33.57 22.98 -1.29
N MET A 15 -33.91 23.22 -2.56
CA MET A 15 -33.82 22.16 -3.57
C MET A 15 -32.36 21.73 -3.80
N VAL A 16 -31.40 22.67 -3.73
CA VAL A 16 -29.97 22.36 -3.92
C VAL A 16 -29.44 21.45 -2.81
N ILE A 17 -29.75 21.74 -1.55
CA ILE A 17 -29.31 20.89 -0.43
C ILE A 17 -29.96 19.51 -0.48
N VAL A 18 -31.20 19.39 -0.95
CA VAL A 18 -31.89 18.11 -1.12
C VAL A 18 -31.20 17.28 -2.21
N ILE A 19 -30.90 17.88 -3.36
CA ILE A 19 -30.20 17.20 -4.45
C ILE A 19 -28.80 16.76 -3.99
N LEU A 20 -28.04 17.65 -3.34
CA LEU A 20 -26.71 17.32 -2.79
C LEU A 20 -26.79 16.21 -1.73
N GLY A 21 -27.83 16.21 -0.89
CA GLY A 21 -28.07 15.18 0.11
C GLY A 21 -28.28 13.80 -0.50
N VAL A 22 -29.10 13.69 -1.55
CA VAL A 22 -29.34 12.43 -2.27
C VAL A 22 -28.06 11.95 -2.96
N LEU A 23 -27.33 12.84 -3.65
CA LEU A 23 -26.07 12.50 -4.30
C LEU A 23 -25.01 12.04 -3.29
N ALA A 24 -24.91 12.71 -2.15
CA ALA A 24 -23.98 12.33 -1.08
C ALA A 24 -24.31 10.94 -0.50
N ALA A 25 -25.60 10.66 -0.27
CA ALA A 25 -26.04 9.38 0.29
C ALA A 25 -25.66 8.17 -0.59
N VAL A 26 -25.69 8.32 -1.92
CA VAL A 26 -25.31 7.24 -2.86
C VAL A 26 -23.81 7.20 -3.16
N ALA A 27 -23.14 8.35 -3.21
CA ALA A 27 -21.74 8.43 -3.61
C ALA A 27 -20.77 8.08 -2.45
N LEU A 28 -21.11 8.45 -1.21
CA LEU A 28 -20.21 8.29 -0.07
C LEU A 28 -19.87 6.82 0.24
N PRO A 29 -20.82 5.86 0.26
CA PRO A 29 -20.49 4.46 0.47
C PRO A 29 -19.50 3.92 -0.58
N LYS A 30 -19.76 4.23 -1.86
CA LYS A 30 -18.89 3.83 -2.97
C LYS A 30 -17.48 4.42 -2.85
N PHE A 31 -17.37 5.68 -2.42
CA PHE A 31 -16.07 6.31 -2.23
C PHE A 31 -15.26 5.65 -1.10
N VAL A 32 -15.91 5.24 -0.01
CA VAL A 32 -15.25 4.53 1.10
C VAL A 32 -14.76 3.15 0.66
N ASP A 33 -15.57 2.40 -0.07
CA ASP A 33 -15.20 1.09 -0.62
C ASP A 33 -13.98 1.20 -1.54
N LEU A 34 -14.03 2.13 -2.51
CA LEU A 34 -12.93 2.39 -3.45
C LEU A 34 -11.62 2.77 -2.74
N LYS A 35 -11.70 3.55 -1.66
CA LYS A 35 -10.53 3.89 -0.85
C LYS A 35 -9.93 2.64 -0.19
N GLY A 36 -10.76 1.76 0.37
CA GLY A 36 -10.33 0.50 0.97
C GLY A 36 -9.66 -0.44 -0.04
N ASP A 37 -10.22 -0.52 -1.24
CA ASP A 37 -9.67 -1.32 -2.34
C ASP A 37 -8.34 -0.74 -2.83
N ALA A 38 -8.25 0.59 -2.99
CA ALA A 38 -7.01 1.27 -3.38
C ALA A 38 -5.89 1.03 -2.36
N GLN A 39 -6.17 1.09 -1.06
CA GLN A 39 -5.20 0.77 -0.01
C GLN A 39 -4.74 -0.70 -0.08
N THR A 40 -5.68 -1.61 -0.34
CA THR A 40 -5.38 -3.05 -0.48
C THR A 40 -4.48 -3.31 -1.69
N ALA A 41 -4.79 -2.70 -2.84
CA ALA A 41 -3.97 -2.79 -4.05
C ALA A 41 -2.58 -2.18 -3.84
N ALA A 42 -2.47 -1.07 -3.12
CA ALA A 42 -1.20 -0.42 -2.84
C ALA A 42 -0.28 -1.31 -1.97
N VAL A 43 -0.80 -1.88 -0.87
CA VAL A 43 0.01 -2.78 -0.03
C VAL A 43 0.39 -4.08 -0.76
N GLN A 44 -0.48 -4.61 -1.62
CA GLN A 44 -0.15 -5.73 -2.50
C GLN A 44 0.95 -5.38 -3.50
N GLY A 45 0.93 -4.17 -4.07
CA GLY A 45 1.98 -3.67 -4.96
C GLY A 45 3.34 -3.60 -4.26
N VAL A 46 3.38 -3.11 -3.03
CA VAL A 46 4.62 -3.08 -2.22
C VAL A 46 5.11 -4.50 -1.93
N ALA A 47 4.22 -5.40 -1.51
CA ALA A 47 4.58 -6.79 -1.23
C ALA A 47 5.07 -7.54 -2.48
N GLY A 48 4.45 -7.31 -3.63
CA GLY A 48 4.89 -7.84 -4.92
C GLY A 48 6.27 -7.32 -5.32
N GLY A 49 6.53 -6.03 -5.10
CA GLY A 49 7.84 -5.41 -5.30
C GLY A 49 8.94 -6.05 -4.45
N ILE A 50 8.68 -6.27 -3.16
CA ILE A 50 9.62 -6.97 -2.25
C ILE A 50 9.88 -8.40 -2.74
N SER A 51 8.83 -9.12 -3.12
CA SER A 51 8.96 -10.51 -3.58
C SER A 51 9.79 -10.63 -4.85
N SER A 52 9.54 -9.73 -5.81
CA SER A 52 10.33 -9.68 -7.06
C SER A 52 11.77 -9.26 -6.80
N ALA A 53 12.01 -8.31 -5.91
CA ALA A 53 13.36 -7.89 -5.58
C ALA A 53 14.12 -9.00 -4.82
N SER A 54 13.43 -9.78 -3.99
CA SER A 54 14.02 -10.92 -3.29
C SER A 54 14.45 -12.03 -4.24
N SER A 55 13.64 -12.36 -5.26
CA SER A 55 14.02 -13.38 -6.25
C SER A 55 15.22 -12.95 -7.10
N ILE A 56 15.30 -11.66 -7.46
CA ILE A 56 16.46 -11.08 -8.14
C ILE A 56 17.70 -11.12 -7.23
N ASN A 57 17.55 -10.76 -5.96
CA ASN A 57 18.64 -10.79 -4.98
C ASN A 57 19.19 -12.20 -4.77
N TYR A 58 18.29 -13.18 -4.62
CA TYR A 58 18.65 -14.60 -4.55
C TYR A 58 19.40 -15.07 -5.79
N ALA A 59 18.87 -14.77 -6.99
CA ALA A 59 19.52 -15.15 -8.24
C ALA A 59 20.91 -14.51 -8.38
N ALA A 60 21.05 -13.22 -8.09
CA ALA A 60 22.32 -12.52 -8.18
C ALA A 60 23.37 -13.06 -7.19
N ARG A 61 22.95 -13.30 -5.93
CA ARG A 61 23.84 -13.74 -4.85
C ARG A 61 24.23 -15.21 -4.92
N SER A 62 23.38 -16.04 -5.53
CA SER A 62 23.70 -17.46 -5.79
C SER A 62 24.83 -17.65 -6.80
N VAL A 63 25.08 -16.66 -7.67
CA VAL A 63 26.23 -16.66 -8.59
C VAL A 63 27.52 -16.23 -7.89
N THR A 64 27.45 -15.17 -7.08
CA THR A 64 28.58 -14.70 -6.27
C THR A 64 28.09 -13.88 -5.10
N THR A 65 28.72 -14.05 -3.93
CA THR A 65 28.36 -13.33 -2.70
C THR A 65 28.61 -11.83 -2.76
N ALA A 66 29.34 -11.36 -3.79
CA ALA A 66 29.56 -9.95 -4.08
C ALA A 66 28.34 -9.25 -4.69
N ASN A 67 27.41 -10.01 -5.29
CA ASN A 67 26.20 -9.48 -5.89
C ASN A 67 25.01 -9.72 -4.94
N GLY A 68 24.23 -8.69 -4.63
CA GLY A 68 23.09 -8.82 -3.71
C GLY A 68 23.48 -8.86 -2.22
N THR A 69 22.52 -9.17 -1.36
CA THR A 69 22.62 -9.00 0.10
C THR A 69 22.28 -10.29 0.82
N ALA A 70 22.95 -10.60 1.93
CA ALA A 70 22.55 -11.75 2.74
C ALA A 70 21.20 -11.46 3.41
N THR A 71 20.28 -12.41 3.31
CA THR A 71 18.91 -12.32 3.84
C THR A 71 18.54 -13.55 4.66
N ALA A 72 19.39 -14.58 4.73
CA ALA A 72 19.14 -15.74 5.56
C ALA A 72 19.19 -15.42 7.06
N ASN A 73 18.21 -15.92 7.82
CA ASN A 73 18.13 -15.83 9.29
C ASN A 73 18.11 -14.42 9.88
N ILE A 74 17.73 -13.39 9.11
CA ILE A 74 17.54 -12.02 9.60
C ILE A 74 16.05 -11.68 9.70
N SER A 75 15.71 -10.52 10.27
CA SER A 75 14.31 -10.10 10.34
C SER A 75 13.76 -9.80 8.93
N CYS A 76 12.47 -9.99 8.74
CA CYS A 76 11.77 -9.61 7.50
C CYS A 76 11.96 -8.12 7.16
N GLN A 77 12.04 -7.26 8.19
CA GLN A 77 12.28 -5.82 8.04
C GLN A 77 13.70 -5.54 7.51
N ASP A 78 14.71 -6.18 8.10
CA ASP A 78 16.11 -6.01 7.70
C ASP A 78 16.35 -6.57 6.29
N ALA A 79 15.74 -7.72 5.98
CA ALA A 79 15.81 -8.29 4.63
C ALA A 79 15.16 -7.38 3.59
N ALA A 80 13.95 -6.87 3.85
CA ALA A 80 13.25 -6.00 2.91
C ALA A 80 13.99 -4.67 2.70
N THR A 81 14.57 -4.07 3.74
CA THR A 81 15.36 -2.84 3.62
C THR A 81 16.70 -3.05 2.89
N ALA A 82 17.37 -4.18 3.13
CA ALA A 82 18.60 -4.53 2.43
C ALA A 82 18.37 -4.81 0.94
N ILE A 83 17.30 -5.54 0.61
CA ILE A 83 16.95 -5.87 -0.79
C ILE A 83 16.55 -4.62 -1.58
N LEU A 84 15.77 -3.71 -0.99
CA LEU A 84 15.17 -2.59 -1.71
C LEU A 84 16.09 -1.37 -1.93
N GLN A 85 17.33 -1.36 -1.44
CA GLN A 85 18.39 -0.33 -1.60
C GLN A 85 18.04 1.14 -1.26
N GLY A 86 16.76 1.52 -1.16
CA GLY A 86 16.22 2.77 -0.65
C GLY A 86 15.24 2.57 0.51
N GLY A 87 15.15 1.34 1.04
CA GLY A 87 14.23 0.97 2.10
C GLY A 87 12.79 0.74 1.63
N LEU A 88 11.89 0.49 2.57
CA LEU A 88 10.46 0.44 2.27
C LEU A 88 9.93 1.85 1.96
N PRO A 89 8.92 1.99 1.08
CA PRO A 89 8.21 3.25 0.90
C PRO A 89 7.64 3.76 2.23
N SER A 90 7.57 5.08 2.40
CA SER A 90 6.95 5.69 3.57
C SER A 90 5.51 5.21 3.76
N GLY A 91 5.14 4.94 5.01
CA GLY A 91 3.79 4.45 5.33
C GLY A 91 3.63 2.93 5.28
N TYR A 92 4.72 2.19 5.08
CA TYR A 92 4.75 0.73 5.12
C TYR A 92 5.84 0.22 6.07
N LYS A 93 5.56 -0.89 6.74
CA LYS A 93 6.50 -1.61 7.59
C LYS A 93 6.33 -3.11 7.41
N MET A 94 7.33 -3.89 7.78
CA MET A 94 7.19 -5.34 7.90
C MET A 94 6.68 -5.68 9.31
N GLU A 95 5.81 -6.67 9.41
CA GLU A 95 5.46 -7.28 10.69
C GLU A 95 6.64 -8.11 11.23
N ALA A 96 6.65 -8.34 12.55
CA ALA A 96 7.70 -9.13 13.18
C ALA A 96 7.74 -10.55 12.60
N GLY A 97 8.91 -10.95 12.12
CA GLY A 97 9.14 -12.24 11.50
C GLY A 97 10.59 -12.35 11.06
N ASN A 98 11.04 -13.58 10.81
CA ASN A 98 12.40 -13.87 10.38
C ASN A 98 12.35 -14.60 9.04
N VAL A 99 13.26 -14.23 8.14
CA VAL A 99 13.51 -14.99 6.92
C VAL A 99 14.22 -16.28 7.31
N GLY A 100 13.81 -17.39 6.71
CA GLY A 100 14.43 -18.70 6.90
C GLY A 100 15.88 -18.77 6.43
N ALA A 101 16.45 -19.97 6.54
CA ALA A 101 17.80 -20.26 6.08
C ALA A 101 17.95 -20.09 4.55
N ALA A 102 19.19 -20.16 4.06
CA ALA A 102 19.48 -20.07 2.64
C ALA A 102 18.65 -21.07 1.81
N GLY A 103 17.99 -20.59 0.76
CA GLY A 103 17.09 -21.35 -0.12
C GLY A 103 15.67 -21.53 0.41
N VAL A 104 15.35 -21.03 1.61
CA VAL A 104 14.00 -21.13 2.19
C VAL A 104 13.17 -19.88 1.85
N SER A 105 12.07 -20.07 1.14
CA SER A 105 11.06 -19.03 0.92
C SER A 105 10.22 -18.83 2.16
N THR A 106 10.18 -17.60 2.65
CA THR A 106 9.44 -17.21 3.86
C THR A 106 8.40 -16.15 3.55
N ASN A 107 7.20 -16.34 4.09
CA ASN A 107 6.12 -15.36 4.00
C ASN A 107 6.33 -14.28 5.06
N CYS A 108 6.67 -13.07 4.63
CA CYS A 108 6.81 -11.90 5.46
C CYS A 108 5.62 -10.95 5.23
N THR A 109 4.94 -10.51 6.28
CA THR A 109 3.78 -9.61 6.15
C THR A 109 4.23 -8.16 6.04
N VAL A 110 3.78 -7.47 5.00
CA VAL A 110 3.84 -6.02 4.85
C VAL A 110 2.58 -5.41 5.44
N GLN A 111 2.71 -4.36 6.24
CA GLN A 111 1.62 -3.62 6.84
C GLN A 111 1.69 -2.14 6.47
N GLN A 112 0.57 -1.58 6.02
CA GLN A 112 0.40 -0.14 5.89
C GLN A 112 0.19 0.49 7.27
N THR A 113 0.95 1.53 7.61
CA THR A 113 0.84 2.23 8.91
C THR A 113 -0.48 2.98 9.02
N ASP A 114 -0.95 3.55 7.92
CA ASP A 114 -2.19 4.32 7.85
C ASP A 114 -3.29 3.49 7.16
N GLY A 115 -4.08 2.78 7.96
CA GLY A 115 -5.22 1.97 7.48
C GLY A 115 -5.13 0.48 7.80
N GLY A 116 -3.98 0.00 8.31
CA GLY A 116 -3.84 -1.34 8.86
C GLY A 116 -3.96 -2.49 7.85
N LYS A 117 -4.06 -2.19 6.55
CA LYS A 117 -4.09 -3.19 5.48
C LYS A 117 -2.76 -3.92 5.41
N THR A 118 -2.82 -5.23 5.19
CA THR A 118 -1.65 -6.10 5.12
C THR A 118 -1.61 -6.87 3.81
N ALA A 119 -0.41 -7.21 3.36
CA ALA A 119 -0.19 -8.15 2.26
C ALA A 119 1.07 -8.98 2.52
N THR A 120 1.13 -10.18 1.96
CA THR A 120 2.27 -11.09 2.14
C THR A 120 3.28 -10.90 1.03
N ALA A 121 4.53 -10.60 1.41
CA ALA A 121 5.69 -10.68 0.54
C ALA A 121 6.41 -12.01 0.78
N VAL A 122 6.95 -12.60 -0.29
CA VAL A 122 7.78 -13.80 -0.21
C VAL A 122 9.23 -13.38 -0.28
N ILE A 123 10.00 -13.67 0.77
CA ILE A 123 11.44 -13.42 0.81
C ILE A 123 12.17 -14.75 0.87
N VAL A 124 13.12 -14.96 -0.03
CA VAL A 124 14.00 -16.14 -0.04
C VAL A 124 15.27 -15.81 0.72
N GLY A 125 15.65 -16.64 1.68
CA GLY A 125 16.92 -16.52 2.40
C GLY A 125 18.10 -16.84 1.49
N ILE A 126 19.18 -16.07 1.60
CA ILE A 126 20.50 -16.34 0.97
C ILE A 126 21.65 -15.65 1.71
#